data_AF-A0A2E7MNU1-F1
#
_entry.id   AF-A0A2E7MNU1-F1
#
_cell.length_a   1.000
_cell.length_b   1.000
_cell.length_c   1.000
_cell.angle_alpha   90.00
_cell.angle_beta   90.00
_cell.angle_gamma   90.00
#
_symmetry.space_group_name_H-M   'P 1'
#
loop_
_entity.id
_entity.type
_entity.pdbx_description
1 polymer ?
#
loop_
_entity_poly.entity_id
_entity_poly.type
_entity_poly.pdbx_seq_one_letter_code
_entity_poly.pdbx_strand_id
1 'polypeptide(L)'
;MGASPNSKSYLANRIVDEAQIQTWVEKFHQQGFLFLENVLPPAWCDELRQDLDRRLGDKRTNPENRNLATCMFESSPANLRLFDVEPIVSFAEALVAPNCHVIHNNSFYTPPGGGITNWHQDDPPHFLVTHGAPPTNIRLPVLVFTANYYLTDVTEKENGGTETIPGSHLFGAPPPEKLEESPWKDQIHYNLGQAGSVVMFNNQVWHRGGPNQSDRTRYITQITYGRRLIGHKYFPFMNYTMPQHVYENAAPRLRRLLGFLERGAYT
;
A
#
# COMPACT_ATOMS: atom_id res chain seq x y z
N MET A 1 11.30 38.96 16.34
CA MET A 1 10.67 38.54 15.08
C MET A 1 10.75 37.03 15.04
N GLY A 2 9.61 36.37 15.15
CA GLY A 2 9.51 34.93 15.41
C GLY A 2 10.06 34.11 14.24
N ALA A 3 10.83 33.07 14.58
CA ALA A 3 11.18 32.01 13.64
C ALA A 3 9.88 31.38 13.12
N SER A 4 9.71 31.38 11.80
CA SER A 4 8.63 30.69 11.12
C SER A 4 8.66 29.19 11.50
N PRO A 5 7.52 28.53 11.78
CA PRO A 5 7.53 27.10 12.05
C PRO A 5 8.04 26.35 10.82
N ASN A 6 9.00 25.45 11.02
CA ASN A 6 9.55 24.51 10.04
C ASN A 6 8.50 24.10 8.99
N SER A 7 8.66 24.51 7.72
CA SER A 7 7.85 23.91 6.65
C SER A 7 8.27 22.45 6.52
N LYS A 8 7.48 21.53 7.07
CA LYS A 8 7.70 20.10 6.84
C LYS A 8 7.80 19.87 5.32
N SER A 9 8.88 19.22 4.93
CA SER A 9 9.20 18.96 3.54
C SER A 9 8.61 17.61 3.14
N TYR A 10 7.58 17.60 2.30
CA TYR A 10 6.91 16.38 1.85
C TYR A 10 7.62 15.74 0.65
N LEU A 11 7.63 14.39 0.58
CA LEU A 11 8.31 13.66 -0.50
C LEU A 11 7.55 13.63 -1.83
N ALA A 12 6.23 13.83 -1.84
CA ALA A 12 5.43 13.77 -3.07
C ALA A 12 6.03 14.66 -4.19
N ASN A 13 6.19 14.08 -5.37
CA ASN A 13 6.79 14.68 -6.56
C ASN A 13 8.28 15.05 -6.42
N ARG A 14 8.97 14.57 -5.39
CA ARG A 14 10.42 14.74 -5.27
C ARG A 14 11.16 13.55 -5.81
N ILE A 15 12.03 13.81 -6.77
CA ILE A 15 13.02 12.84 -7.21
C ILE A 15 14.05 12.70 -6.09
N VAL A 16 14.19 11.48 -5.58
CA VAL A 16 15.27 11.12 -4.65
C VAL A 16 16.38 10.45 -5.44
N ASP A 17 17.61 10.50 -4.91
CA ASP A 17 18.74 9.90 -5.60
C ASP A 17 18.63 8.36 -5.66
N GLU A 18 19.32 7.77 -6.63
CA GLU A 18 19.30 6.33 -6.86
C GLU A 18 19.83 5.54 -5.66
N ALA A 19 20.83 6.05 -4.95
CA ALA A 19 21.41 5.38 -3.78
C ALA A 19 20.38 5.27 -2.63
N GLN A 20 19.53 6.28 -2.45
CA GLN A 20 18.44 6.29 -1.50
C GLN A 20 17.36 5.28 -1.90
N ILE A 21 17.00 5.20 -3.20
CA ILE A 21 16.10 4.15 -3.70
C ILE A 21 16.67 2.76 -3.42
N GLN A 22 17.96 2.52 -3.70
CA GLN A 22 18.58 1.22 -3.44
C GLN A 22 18.61 0.89 -1.94
N THR A 23 18.86 1.88 -1.07
CA THR A 23 18.77 1.70 0.38
C THR A 23 17.38 1.24 0.82
N TRP A 24 16.33 1.83 0.24
CA TRP A 24 14.95 1.43 0.50
C TRP A 24 14.63 0.04 -0.04
N VAL A 25 15.13 -0.29 -1.24
CA VAL A 25 15.00 -1.63 -1.84
C VAL A 25 15.64 -2.70 -0.96
N GLU A 26 16.88 -2.49 -0.50
CA GLU A 26 17.56 -3.41 0.43
C GLU A 26 16.79 -3.58 1.74
N LYS A 27 16.33 -2.48 2.33
CA LYS A 27 15.52 -2.52 3.55
C LYS A 27 14.24 -3.32 3.33
N PHE A 28 13.56 -3.13 2.21
CA PHE A 28 12.34 -3.85 1.88
C PHE A 28 12.60 -5.36 1.70
N HIS A 29 13.69 -5.75 1.03
CA HIS A 29 14.04 -7.17 0.90
C HIS A 29 14.38 -7.83 2.24
N GLN A 30 15.01 -7.10 3.15
CA GLN A 30 15.36 -7.61 4.48
C GLN A 30 14.14 -7.69 5.41
N GLN A 31 13.31 -6.64 5.42
CA GLN A 31 12.25 -6.48 6.40
C GLN A 31 10.86 -6.90 5.90
N GLY A 32 10.66 -6.99 4.59
CA GLY A 32 9.35 -7.25 3.98
C GLY A 32 8.42 -6.05 3.92
N PHE A 33 8.86 -4.90 4.46
CA PHE A 33 8.11 -3.65 4.42
C PHE A 33 9.05 -2.44 4.52
N LEU A 34 8.51 -1.27 4.22
CA LEU A 34 9.15 0.03 4.33
C LEU A 34 8.11 1.08 4.76
N PHE A 35 8.39 1.80 5.83
CA PHE A 35 7.58 2.93 6.29
C PHE A 35 8.28 4.24 5.99
N LEU A 36 7.58 5.17 5.33
CA LEU A 36 8.05 6.51 5.02
C LEU A 36 7.09 7.54 5.60
N GLU A 37 7.63 8.52 6.32
CA GLU A 37 6.87 9.63 6.87
C GLU A 37 6.90 10.85 5.96
N ASN A 38 5.89 11.71 6.11
CA ASN A 38 5.78 12.97 5.36
C ASN A 38 5.86 12.76 3.84
N VAL A 39 5.16 11.76 3.29
CA VAL A 39 5.10 11.55 1.83
C VAL A 39 4.11 12.51 1.20
N LEU A 40 2.85 12.45 1.61
CA LEU A 40 1.79 13.28 1.04
C LEU A 40 1.61 14.59 1.82
N PRO A 41 1.47 15.74 1.15
CA PRO A 41 1.04 16.98 1.78
C PRO A 41 -0.37 16.86 2.39
N PRO A 42 -0.72 17.63 3.44
CA PRO A 42 -2.01 17.55 4.10
C PRO A 42 -3.18 17.83 3.15
N ALA A 43 -3.01 18.77 2.22
CA ALA A 43 -4.02 19.08 1.20
C ALA A 43 -4.36 17.87 0.32
N TRP A 44 -3.39 17.00 0.02
CA TRP A 44 -3.64 15.77 -0.74
C TRP A 44 -4.37 14.74 0.12
N CYS A 45 -4.03 14.63 1.40
CA CYS A 45 -4.76 13.77 2.34
C CYS A 45 -6.23 14.20 2.44
N ASP A 46 -6.49 15.51 2.53
CA ASP A 46 -7.84 16.07 2.58
C ASP A 46 -8.64 15.79 1.30
N GLU A 47 -8.02 16.00 0.13
CA GLU A 47 -8.61 15.68 -1.18
C GLU A 47 -9.00 14.20 -1.28
N LEU A 48 -8.08 13.29 -0.92
CA LEU A 48 -8.32 11.84 -0.93
C LEU A 48 -9.44 11.41 0.02
N ARG A 49 -9.52 12.02 1.21
CA ARG A 49 -10.62 11.76 2.16
C ARG A 49 -11.96 12.22 1.61
N GLN A 50 -12.01 13.44 1.06
CA GLN A 50 -13.23 14.00 0.47
C GLN A 50 -13.71 13.18 -0.73
N ASP A 51 -12.79 12.66 -1.54
CA ASP A 51 -13.11 11.79 -2.66
C ASP A 51 -13.70 10.45 -2.21
N LEU A 52 -13.13 9.81 -1.18
CA LEU A 52 -13.70 8.60 -0.59
C LEU A 52 -15.08 8.88 -0.01
N ASP A 53 -15.20 9.96 0.75
CA ASP A 53 -16.42 10.41 1.37
C ASP A 53 -17.54 10.64 0.35
N ARG A 54 -17.21 11.25 -0.80
CA ARG A 54 -18.12 11.46 -1.93
C ARG A 54 -18.48 10.15 -2.62
N ARG A 55 -17.52 9.26 -2.85
CA ARG A 55 -17.74 7.96 -3.50
C ARG A 55 -18.66 7.05 -2.69
N LEU A 56 -18.54 7.08 -1.37
CA LEU A 56 -19.42 6.32 -0.47
C LEU A 56 -20.77 6.99 -0.27
N GLY A 57 -20.86 8.33 -0.34
CA GLY A 57 -22.11 9.08 -0.13
C GLY A 57 -22.76 8.74 1.22
N ASP A 58 -24.10 8.65 1.25
CA ASP A 58 -24.89 8.30 2.45
C ASP A 58 -24.84 6.81 2.81
N LYS A 59 -24.15 5.97 2.01
CA LYS A 59 -24.06 4.52 2.23
C LYS A 59 -23.30 4.14 3.49
N ARG A 60 -22.69 5.10 4.19
CA ARG A 60 -22.00 4.92 5.49
C ARG A 60 -22.92 4.40 6.60
N THR A 61 -24.24 4.51 6.42
CA THR A 61 -25.24 4.12 7.41
C THR A 61 -25.68 2.66 7.32
N ASN A 62 -25.26 1.92 6.29
CA ASN A 62 -25.61 0.51 6.13
C ASN A 62 -24.47 -0.38 6.66
N PRO A 63 -24.69 -1.22 7.70
CA PRO A 63 -23.71 -2.17 8.23
C PRO A 63 -23.16 -3.15 7.17
N GLU A 64 -23.90 -3.39 6.10
CA GLU A 64 -23.52 -4.29 5.01
C GLU A 64 -22.68 -3.61 3.91
N ASN A 65 -22.72 -2.27 3.83
CA ASN A 65 -21.87 -1.52 2.90
C ASN A 65 -20.49 -1.33 3.53
N ARG A 66 -19.58 -2.19 3.09
CA ARG A 66 -18.15 -2.17 3.42
C ARG A 66 -17.63 -0.73 3.37
N ASN A 67 -16.89 -0.33 4.41
CA ASN A 67 -16.22 0.97 4.54
C ASN A 67 -15.10 1.19 3.48
N LEU A 68 -15.24 0.63 2.28
CA LEU A 68 -14.26 0.42 1.23
C LEU A 68 -14.88 0.80 -0.12
N ALA A 69 -14.21 1.66 -0.86
CA ALA A 69 -14.50 1.94 -2.25
C ALA A 69 -13.36 1.38 -3.13
N THR A 70 -13.74 0.62 -4.16
CA THR A 70 -12.81 0.03 -5.11
C THR A 70 -12.64 0.89 -6.37
N CYS A 71 -11.54 0.69 -7.08
CA CYS A 71 -11.21 1.39 -8.32
C CYS A 71 -11.30 2.91 -8.18
N MET A 72 -10.78 3.46 -7.08
CA MET A 72 -10.93 4.88 -6.77
C MET A 72 -10.35 5.80 -7.86
N PHE A 73 -9.30 5.34 -8.56
CA PHE A 73 -8.72 6.00 -9.72
C PHE A 73 -9.72 6.35 -10.83
N GLU A 74 -10.86 5.66 -10.93
CA GLU A 74 -11.90 5.97 -11.93
C GLU A 74 -12.64 7.28 -11.62
N SER A 75 -12.84 7.60 -10.33
CA SER A 75 -13.62 8.77 -9.89
C SER A 75 -12.83 9.79 -9.09
N SER A 76 -11.55 9.52 -8.81
CA SER A 76 -10.67 10.36 -8.01
C SER A 76 -9.37 10.59 -8.78
N PRO A 77 -9.20 11.75 -9.44
CA PRO A 77 -7.92 12.17 -9.99
C PRO A 77 -6.80 12.20 -8.95
N ALA A 78 -7.14 12.46 -7.68
CA ALA A 78 -6.21 12.39 -6.56
C ALA A 78 -5.65 10.98 -6.34
N ASN A 79 -6.49 9.94 -6.42
CA ASN A 79 -6.03 8.55 -6.36
C ASN A 79 -5.23 8.15 -7.59
N LEU A 80 -5.67 8.56 -8.79
CA LEU A 80 -4.94 8.28 -10.03
C LEU A 80 -3.54 8.89 -10.03
N ARG A 81 -3.39 10.13 -9.51
CA ARG A 81 -2.11 10.83 -9.36
C ARG A 81 -1.10 10.06 -8.51
N LEU A 82 -1.55 9.21 -7.59
CA LEU A 82 -0.65 8.43 -6.75
C LEU A 82 -0.03 7.23 -7.49
N PHE A 83 -0.49 6.87 -8.70
CA PHE A 83 0.05 5.73 -9.43
C PHE A 83 1.51 5.99 -9.86
N ASP A 84 1.80 7.21 -10.30
CA ASP A 84 3.12 7.64 -10.77
C ASP A 84 3.75 8.74 -9.89
N VAL A 85 3.36 8.82 -8.61
CA VAL A 85 3.91 9.80 -7.67
C VAL A 85 5.35 9.45 -7.26
N GLU A 86 6.26 10.40 -7.43
CA GLU A 86 7.62 10.28 -6.88
C GLU A 86 7.63 10.49 -5.35
N PRO A 87 8.49 9.78 -4.60
CA PRO A 87 9.48 8.80 -5.07
C PRO A 87 8.94 7.36 -5.14
N ILE A 88 7.65 7.15 -4.90
CA ILE A 88 7.05 5.82 -4.72
C ILE A 88 7.07 5.01 -6.02
N VAL A 89 6.82 5.66 -7.16
CA VAL A 89 6.88 4.97 -8.46
C VAL A 89 8.30 4.55 -8.85
N SER A 90 9.32 5.36 -8.55
CA SER A 90 10.72 4.99 -8.80
C SER A 90 11.16 3.86 -7.87
N PHE A 91 10.72 3.88 -6.62
CA PHE A 91 10.88 2.75 -5.71
C PHE A 91 10.21 1.49 -6.25
N ALA A 92 8.98 1.58 -6.77
CA ALA A 92 8.25 0.45 -7.32
C ALA A 92 8.98 -0.19 -8.51
N GLU A 93 9.48 0.65 -9.43
CA GLU A 93 10.21 0.22 -10.61
C GLU A 93 11.55 -0.45 -10.26
N ALA A 94 12.27 0.08 -9.27
CA ALA A 94 13.51 -0.51 -8.79
C ALA A 94 13.27 -1.83 -8.02
N LEU A 95 12.19 -1.92 -7.24
CA LEU A 95 11.90 -3.07 -6.39
C LEU A 95 11.28 -4.25 -7.16
N VAL A 96 10.26 -3.98 -7.99
CA VAL A 96 9.44 -5.02 -8.64
C VAL A 96 10.00 -5.36 -10.02
N ALA A 97 10.08 -4.34 -10.87
CA ALA A 97 10.67 -4.34 -12.21
C ALA A 97 10.40 -2.98 -12.88
N PRO A 98 11.25 -2.53 -13.82
CA PRO A 98 11.01 -1.29 -14.59
C PRO A 98 9.66 -1.25 -15.32
N ASN A 99 9.09 -2.43 -15.62
CA ASN A 99 7.81 -2.59 -16.28
C ASN A 99 6.66 -3.03 -15.35
N CYS A 100 6.74 -2.76 -14.05
CA CYS A 100 5.64 -2.99 -13.11
C CYS A 100 4.38 -2.19 -13.49
N HIS A 101 3.24 -2.52 -12.90
CA HIS A 101 1.98 -1.78 -13.08
C HIS A 101 1.15 -1.78 -11.80
N VAL A 102 0.10 -0.97 -11.73
CA VAL A 102 -0.82 -0.95 -10.59
C VAL A 102 -1.95 -1.95 -10.83
N ILE A 103 -2.06 -2.96 -9.97
CA ILE A 103 -3.04 -4.04 -10.12
C ILE A 103 -4.28 -3.87 -9.24
N HIS A 104 -4.25 -2.92 -8.31
CA HIS A 104 -5.30 -2.69 -7.33
C HIS A 104 -5.19 -1.28 -6.72
N ASN A 105 -6.33 -0.57 -6.63
CA ASN A 105 -6.45 0.70 -5.92
C ASN A 105 -7.83 0.79 -5.25
N ASN A 106 -7.82 0.84 -3.92
CA ASN A 106 -9.01 1.01 -3.09
C ASN A 106 -8.75 2.11 -2.07
N SER A 107 -9.80 2.71 -1.54
CA SER A 107 -9.73 3.55 -0.34
C SER A 107 -10.77 3.10 0.66
N PHE A 108 -10.45 3.17 1.94
CA PHE A 108 -11.35 2.74 3.00
C PHE A 108 -11.16 3.56 4.27
N TYR A 109 -12.16 3.46 5.15
CA TYR A 109 -12.06 3.99 6.49
C TYR A 109 -12.34 2.92 7.55
N THR A 110 -11.81 3.12 8.75
CA THR A 110 -12.04 2.28 9.92
C THR A 110 -12.59 3.16 11.04
N PRO A 111 -13.89 3.05 11.40
CA PRO A 111 -14.44 3.80 12.52
C PRO A 111 -13.84 3.33 13.86
N PRO A 112 -14.01 4.10 14.95
CA PRO A 112 -13.74 3.64 16.31
C PRO A 112 -14.36 2.26 16.59
N GLY A 113 -13.59 1.36 17.21
CA GLY A 113 -13.96 -0.03 17.48
C GLY A 113 -13.87 -0.98 16.27
N GLY A 114 -13.56 -0.48 15.07
CA GLY A 114 -13.38 -1.29 13.87
C GLY A 114 -11.95 -1.80 13.66
N GLY A 115 -11.77 -2.62 12.63
CA GLY A 115 -10.45 -3.07 12.14
C GLY A 115 -10.46 -4.52 11.66
N ILE A 116 -9.63 -4.85 10.67
CA ILE A 116 -9.34 -6.24 10.30
C ILE A 116 -8.13 -6.68 11.12
N THR A 117 -8.39 -7.27 12.28
CA THR A 117 -7.38 -7.57 13.30
C THR A 117 -6.67 -8.91 13.12
N ASN A 118 -7.08 -9.69 12.11
CA ASN A 118 -6.48 -10.99 11.84
C ASN A 118 -5.15 -10.82 11.09
N TRP A 119 -4.10 -11.44 11.63
CA TRP A 119 -2.82 -11.54 10.94
C TRP A 119 -2.96 -12.40 9.69
N HIS A 120 -2.46 -11.90 8.56
CA HIS A 120 -2.58 -12.58 7.28
C HIS A 120 -1.43 -12.25 6.33
N GLN A 121 -1.43 -12.95 5.20
CA GLN A 121 -0.74 -12.59 3.97
C GLN A 121 -1.83 -12.25 2.92
N ASP A 122 -1.48 -11.46 1.92
CA ASP A 122 -2.42 -11.08 0.85
C ASP A 122 -2.72 -12.23 -0.13
N ASP A 123 -1.88 -13.27 -0.13
CA ASP A 123 -2.00 -14.49 -0.94
C ASP A 123 -1.32 -15.65 -0.19
N PRO A 124 -1.64 -16.94 -0.46
CA PRO A 124 -0.90 -18.06 0.11
C PRO A 124 0.62 -17.96 -0.14
N PRO A 125 1.44 -18.68 0.65
CA PRO A 125 2.88 -18.68 0.49
C PRO A 125 3.33 -18.95 -0.96
N HIS A 126 4.10 -18.02 -1.53
CA HIS A 126 4.66 -18.14 -2.89
C HIS A 126 5.79 -19.16 -2.99
N PHE A 127 6.35 -19.56 -1.85
CA PHE A 127 7.44 -20.52 -1.73
C PHE A 127 7.32 -21.26 -0.40
N LEU A 128 8.04 -22.38 -0.29
CA LEU A 128 8.10 -23.19 0.91
C LEU A 128 9.52 -23.18 1.47
N VAL A 129 9.65 -23.06 2.78
CA VAL A 129 10.92 -23.26 3.50
C VAL A 129 11.00 -24.73 3.94
N THR A 130 11.89 -25.50 3.30
CA THR A 130 11.98 -26.97 3.52
C THR A 130 12.97 -27.38 4.61
N HIS A 131 13.84 -26.47 5.07
CA HIS A 131 14.91 -26.76 6.04
C HIS A 131 14.81 -25.88 7.31
N GLY A 132 13.61 -25.37 7.61
CA GLY A 132 13.30 -24.68 8.86
C GLY A 132 13.85 -23.25 9.03
N ALA A 133 14.61 -22.73 8.07
CA ALA A 133 15.14 -21.36 8.10
C ALA A 133 14.98 -20.66 6.74
N PRO A 134 14.74 -19.33 6.74
CA PRO A 134 14.77 -18.52 5.52
C PRO A 134 16.01 -18.79 4.66
N PRO A 135 15.86 -18.82 3.33
CA PRO A 135 16.99 -19.10 2.45
C PRO A 135 17.99 -17.92 2.48
N THR A 136 19.29 -18.22 2.61
CA THR A 136 20.36 -17.21 2.77
C THR A 136 21.13 -16.91 1.49
N ASN A 137 20.98 -17.73 0.45
CA ASN A 137 21.75 -17.65 -0.79
C ASN A 137 20.92 -17.16 -2.00
N ILE A 138 19.67 -16.79 -1.79
CA ILE A 138 18.78 -16.28 -2.84
C ILE A 138 18.09 -15.01 -2.36
N ARG A 139 17.82 -14.12 -3.32
CA ARG A 139 16.97 -12.96 -3.14
C ARG A 139 15.65 -13.21 -3.87
N LEU A 140 14.58 -13.38 -3.12
CA LEU A 140 13.26 -13.62 -3.70
C LEU A 140 12.77 -12.38 -4.46
N PRO A 141 12.20 -12.54 -5.67
CA PRO A 141 11.61 -11.42 -6.40
C PRO A 141 10.39 -10.89 -5.66
N VAL A 142 10.20 -9.57 -5.65
CA VAL A 142 8.94 -8.97 -5.20
C VAL A 142 7.94 -9.04 -6.35
N LEU A 143 6.95 -9.93 -6.24
CA LEU A 143 5.89 -10.03 -7.25
C LEU A 143 4.87 -8.91 -7.08
N VAL A 144 4.55 -8.57 -5.83
CA VAL A 144 3.53 -7.58 -5.48
C VAL A 144 3.95 -6.89 -4.18
N PHE A 145 3.77 -5.57 -4.11
CA PHE A 145 3.71 -4.86 -2.83
C PHE A 145 2.54 -3.89 -2.81
N THR A 146 2.05 -3.62 -1.62
CA THR A 146 0.96 -2.69 -1.35
C THR A 146 1.49 -1.48 -0.62
N ALA A 147 1.15 -0.29 -1.09
CA ALA A 147 1.34 1.01 -0.43
C ALA A 147 0.02 1.45 0.22
N ASN A 148 -0.02 1.47 1.55
CA ASN A 148 -1.13 2.04 2.33
C ASN A 148 -0.73 3.44 2.80
N TYR A 149 -1.36 4.45 2.23
CA TYR A 149 -1.19 5.84 2.63
C TYR A 149 -2.17 6.17 3.75
N TYR A 150 -1.66 6.66 4.86
CA TYR A 150 -2.49 7.17 5.95
C TYR A 150 -3.03 8.55 5.58
N LEU A 151 -4.35 8.71 5.62
CA LEU A 151 -5.03 9.99 5.36
C LEU A 151 -5.54 10.64 6.65
N THR A 152 -5.26 10.00 7.78
CA THR A 152 -5.53 10.46 9.14
C THR A 152 -4.30 10.14 9.97
N ASP A 153 -4.04 10.91 11.02
CA ASP A 153 -2.93 10.63 11.92
C ASP A 153 -3.07 9.24 12.55
N VAL A 154 -1.97 8.49 12.54
CA VAL A 154 -1.82 7.16 13.14
C VAL A 154 -0.54 7.18 13.98
N THR A 155 -0.47 8.08 14.96
CA THR A 155 0.75 8.34 15.74
C THR A 155 0.89 7.43 16.94
N GLU A 156 -0.18 6.74 17.33
CA GLU A 156 -0.27 5.87 18.50
C GLU A 156 -0.86 4.50 18.10
N LYS A 157 -0.57 3.45 18.89
CA LYS A 157 -1.02 2.07 18.59
C LYS A 157 -2.53 1.98 18.52
N GLU A 158 -3.20 2.73 19.38
CA GLU A 158 -4.65 2.80 19.54
C GLU A 158 -5.32 3.43 18.31
N ASN A 159 -4.59 4.16 17.46
CA ASN A 159 -5.12 4.64 16.18
C ASN A 159 -5.25 3.51 15.14
N GLY A 160 -4.76 2.31 15.49
CA GLY A 160 -5.00 1.08 14.74
C GLY A 160 -4.18 0.93 13.48
N GLY A 161 -2.98 1.53 13.38
CA GLY A 161 -2.10 1.48 12.20
C GLY A 161 -1.82 0.10 11.63
N THR A 162 -1.27 0.03 10.41
CA THR A 162 -0.81 -1.25 9.87
C THR A 162 0.33 -1.80 10.72
N GLU A 163 0.20 -3.05 11.12
CA GLU A 163 1.19 -3.79 11.90
C GLU A 163 1.85 -4.84 11.00
N THR A 164 3.14 -5.07 11.17
CA THR A 164 3.91 -6.05 10.40
C THR A 164 4.80 -6.90 11.32
N ILE A 165 5.13 -8.12 10.88
CA ILE A 165 6.24 -8.89 11.44
C ILE A 165 7.45 -8.75 10.51
N PRO A 166 8.50 -8.04 10.91
CA PRO A 166 9.68 -7.86 10.08
C PRO A 166 10.29 -9.22 9.66
N GLY A 167 10.58 -9.37 8.37
CA GLY A 167 11.23 -10.55 7.80
C GLY A 167 10.31 -11.75 7.56
N SER A 168 9.04 -11.72 7.97
CA SER A 168 8.17 -12.90 7.86
C SER A 168 7.75 -13.26 6.44
N HIS A 169 7.95 -12.36 5.48
CA HIS A 169 7.82 -12.66 4.04
C HIS A 169 8.81 -13.74 3.57
N LEU A 170 9.83 -14.07 4.38
CA LEU A 170 10.82 -15.12 4.11
C LEU A 170 10.49 -16.47 4.78
N PHE A 171 9.42 -16.56 5.58
CA PHE A 171 9.13 -17.77 6.36
C PHE A 171 8.48 -18.89 5.52
N GLY A 172 7.88 -18.58 4.37
CA GLY A 172 7.23 -19.56 3.51
C GLY A 172 6.06 -20.29 4.16
N ALA A 173 5.40 -19.65 5.13
CA ALA A 173 4.29 -20.18 5.92
C ALA A 173 3.31 -19.06 6.29
N PRO A 174 2.01 -19.37 6.50
CA PRO A 174 1.06 -18.40 7.02
C PRO A 174 1.39 -18.02 8.48
N PRO A 175 0.90 -16.87 8.97
CA PRO A 175 1.02 -16.53 10.38
C PRO A 175 0.31 -17.58 11.26
N PRO A 176 0.75 -17.77 12.51
CA PRO A 176 0.00 -18.56 13.47
C PRO A 176 -1.39 -17.95 13.71
N GLU A 177 -2.37 -18.80 14.04
CA GLU A 177 -3.75 -18.37 14.33
C GLU A 177 -3.81 -17.31 15.44
N LYS A 178 -2.93 -17.44 16.44
CA LYS A 178 -2.79 -16.50 17.54
C LYS A 178 -1.37 -15.97 17.63
N LEU A 179 -1.09 -14.89 16.90
CA LEU A 179 0.25 -14.32 16.84
C LEU A 179 0.74 -13.76 18.17
N GLU A 180 -0.17 -13.22 18.98
CA GLU A 180 0.11 -12.67 20.30
C GLU A 180 0.53 -13.74 21.33
N GLU A 181 0.15 -15.01 21.11
CA GLU A 181 0.55 -16.16 21.94
C GLU A 181 1.79 -16.88 21.38
N SER A 182 2.37 -16.38 20.28
CA SER A 182 3.48 -17.01 19.56
C SER A 182 4.85 -16.41 19.91
N PRO A 183 5.97 -17.05 19.50
CA PRO A 183 7.31 -16.48 19.64
C PRO A 183 7.52 -15.15 18.89
N TRP A 184 6.62 -14.76 17.99
CA TRP A 184 6.72 -13.51 17.21
C TRP A 184 6.04 -12.31 17.87
N LYS A 185 5.35 -12.47 19.00
CA LYS A 185 4.60 -11.40 19.67
C LYS A 185 5.44 -10.15 19.95
N ASP A 186 6.70 -10.33 20.34
CA ASP A 186 7.60 -9.23 20.71
C ASP A 186 8.27 -8.60 19.48
N GLN A 187 7.99 -9.13 18.28
CA GLN A 187 8.47 -8.65 16.99
C GLN A 187 7.42 -7.84 16.23
N ILE A 188 6.23 -7.62 16.81
CA ILE A 188 5.19 -6.79 16.20
C ILE A 188 5.73 -5.37 16.01
N HIS A 189 5.82 -4.96 14.74
CA HIS A 189 6.21 -3.61 14.36
C HIS A 189 4.97 -2.77 14.06
N TYR A 190 4.85 -1.63 14.74
CA TYR A 190 3.75 -0.69 14.59
C TYR A 190 4.19 0.45 13.66
N ASN A 191 3.60 0.53 12.47
CA ASN A 191 3.89 1.59 11.51
C ASN A 191 3.09 2.85 11.89
N LEU A 192 3.67 3.70 12.75
CA LEU A 192 3.03 4.87 13.33
C LEU A 192 3.57 6.17 12.72
N GLY A 193 2.69 7.04 12.25
CA GLY A 193 3.04 8.35 11.75
C GLY A 193 1.81 9.22 11.43
N GLN A 194 2.06 10.47 11.08
CA GLN A 194 1.01 11.43 10.75
C GLN A 194 0.32 11.10 9.41
N ALA A 195 -0.82 11.76 9.15
CA ALA A 195 -1.43 11.78 7.84
C ALA A 195 -0.39 12.19 6.79
N GLY A 196 -0.35 11.44 5.69
CA GLY A 196 0.62 11.57 4.62
C GLY A 196 1.82 10.63 4.75
N SER A 197 1.94 9.85 5.82
CA SER A 197 2.85 8.70 5.86
C SER A 197 2.33 7.54 5.03
N VAL A 198 3.25 6.68 4.56
CA VAL A 198 2.92 5.46 3.79
C VAL A 198 3.67 4.26 4.35
N VAL A 199 2.95 3.16 4.53
CA VAL A 199 3.55 1.84 4.75
C VAL A 199 3.45 1.05 3.45
N MET A 200 4.59 0.64 2.94
CA MET A 200 4.72 -0.24 1.78
C MET A 200 5.11 -1.62 2.28
N PHE A 201 4.39 -2.67 1.89
CA PHE A 201 4.62 -4.01 2.42
C PHE A 201 4.45 -5.08 1.35
N ASN A 202 5.28 -6.12 1.44
CA ASN A 202 5.27 -7.26 0.53
C ASN A 202 3.98 -8.04 0.74
N ASN A 203 3.36 -8.53 -0.33
CA ASN A 203 2.12 -9.33 -0.21
C ASN A 203 2.30 -10.60 0.65
N GLN A 204 3.54 -11.05 0.86
CA GLN A 204 3.91 -12.21 1.67
C GLN A 204 4.26 -11.87 3.13
N VAL A 205 4.44 -10.60 3.50
CA VAL A 205 4.74 -10.25 4.91
C VAL A 205 3.50 -10.45 5.75
N TRP A 206 3.68 -11.01 6.95
CA TRP A 206 2.60 -11.13 7.91
C TRP A 206 2.26 -9.75 8.41
N HIS A 207 1.01 -9.36 8.17
CA HIS A 207 0.54 -8.02 8.51
C HIS A 207 -0.93 -8.05 8.89
N ARG A 208 -1.39 -6.94 9.48
CA ARG A 208 -2.81 -6.66 9.73
C ARG A 208 -3.08 -5.17 9.81
N GLY A 209 -4.36 -4.80 9.80
CA GLY A 209 -4.76 -3.52 10.35
C GLY A 209 -4.88 -3.64 11.87
N GLY A 210 -4.22 -2.76 12.61
CA GLY A 210 -4.43 -2.66 14.05
C GLY A 210 -5.90 -2.30 14.36
N PRO A 211 -6.42 -2.72 15.53
CA PRO A 211 -7.74 -2.30 15.99
C PRO A 211 -7.76 -0.79 16.21
N ASN A 212 -8.75 -0.11 15.64
CA ASN A 212 -8.91 1.32 15.91
C ASN A 212 -9.62 1.51 17.26
N GLN A 213 -8.84 1.72 18.31
CA GLN A 213 -9.29 1.97 19.68
C GLN A 213 -9.35 3.47 20.02
N SER A 214 -9.08 4.33 19.04
CA SER A 214 -9.17 5.77 19.19
C SER A 214 -10.60 6.30 19.05
N ASP A 215 -10.77 7.60 19.27
CA ASP A 215 -12.04 8.33 19.14
C ASP A 215 -12.28 8.87 17.73
N ARG A 216 -11.39 8.57 16.77
CA ARG A 216 -11.46 9.08 15.39
C ARG A 216 -11.52 7.97 14.35
N THR A 217 -12.18 8.25 13.24
CA THR A 217 -12.17 7.38 12.06
C THR A 217 -10.81 7.46 11.35
N ARG A 218 -10.16 6.32 11.13
CA ARG A 218 -8.91 6.23 10.36
C ARG A 218 -9.20 6.05 8.88
N TYR A 219 -8.66 6.91 8.03
CA TYR A 219 -8.76 6.82 6.58
C TYR A 219 -7.46 6.31 5.94
N ILE A 220 -7.58 5.42 4.95
CA ILE A 220 -6.46 4.89 4.17
C ILE A 220 -6.81 4.90 2.67
N THR A 221 -5.85 5.24 1.82
CA THR A 221 -5.88 4.81 0.42
C THR A 221 -4.76 3.84 0.13
N GLN A 222 -5.07 2.83 -0.69
CA GLN A 222 -4.25 1.68 -0.98
C GLN A 222 -3.94 1.62 -2.47
N ILE A 223 -2.68 1.40 -2.82
CA ILE A 223 -2.20 1.18 -4.18
C ILE A 223 -1.27 -0.02 -4.18
N THR A 224 -1.52 -0.97 -5.06
CA THR A 224 -0.73 -2.19 -5.13
C THR A 224 -0.01 -2.25 -6.47
N TYR A 225 1.32 -2.28 -6.42
CA TYR A 225 2.17 -2.47 -7.59
C TYR A 225 2.44 -3.95 -7.76
N GLY A 226 2.23 -4.44 -8.98
CA GLY A 226 2.48 -5.82 -9.39
C GLY A 226 3.52 -5.91 -10.49
N ARG A 227 4.24 -7.02 -10.52
CA ARG A 227 5.07 -7.41 -11.65
C ARG A 227 4.17 -7.61 -12.87
N ARG A 228 4.69 -7.36 -14.06
CA ARG A 228 3.95 -7.48 -15.33
C ARG A 228 3.12 -8.77 -15.49
N LEU A 229 3.61 -9.89 -14.95
CA LEU A 229 2.93 -11.19 -15.03
C LEU A 229 1.66 -11.27 -14.16
N ILE A 230 1.50 -10.39 -13.18
CA ILE A 230 0.36 -10.35 -12.28
C ILE A 230 -0.75 -9.54 -12.94
N GLY A 231 -1.89 -10.16 -13.20
CA GLY A 231 -3.04 -9.47 -13.78
C GLY A 231 -3.67 -8.45 -12.82
N HIS A 232 -4.47 -7.54 -13.38
CA HIS A 232 -5.30 -6.65 -12.58
C HIS A 232 -6.37 -7.45 -11.83
N LYS A 233 -6.64 -7.07 -10.57
CA LYS A 233 -7.64 -7.74 -9.74
C LYS A 233 -9.07 -7.21 -10.01
N TYR A 234 -9.45 -7.06 -11.29
CA TYR A 234 -10.78 -6.60 -11.71
C TYR A 234 -11.81 -7.73 -11.65
N PHE A 235 -12.06 -8.30 -10.46
CA PHE A 235 -13.18 -9.22 -10.30
C PHE A 235 -14.52 -8.47 -10.39
N PRO A 236 -15.56 -9.02 -11.03
CA PRO A 236 -15.63 -10.21 -11.91
C PRO A 236 -15.59 -9.86 -13.41
N PHE A 237 -15.06 -8.69 -13.79
CA PHE A 237 -15.25 -8.15 -15.13
C PHE A 237 -14.16 -8.63 -16.09
N MET A 238 -14.33 -9.81 -16.68
CA MET A 238 -13.52 -10.20 -17.86
C MET A 238 -13.66 -9.19 -19.02
N ASN A 239 -14.77 -8.42 -19.04
CA ASN A 239 -15.05 -7.35 -20.00
C ASN A 239 -14.83 -5.95 -19.40
N TYR A 240 -13.95 -5.82 -18.40
CA TYR A 240 -13.65 -4.51 -17.82
C TYR A 240 -13.23 -3.52 -18.91
N THR A 241 -13.87 -2.35 -18.91
CA THR A 241 -13.51 -1.22 -19.77
C THR A 241 -13.15 -0.05 -18.89
N MET A 242 -11.88 0.31 -18.89
CA MET A 242 -11.40 1.49 -18.17
C MET A 242 -12.06 2.76 -18.75
N PRO A 243 -12.59 3.66 -17.92
CA PRO A 243 -13.15 4.93 -18.41
C PRO A 243 -12.10 5.73 -19.19
N GLN A 244 -12.50 6.28 -20.34
CA GLN A 244 -11.57 6.96 -21.26
C GLN A 244 -10.78 8.09 -20.60
N HIS A 245 -11.42 8.88 -19.73
CA HIS A 245 -10.79 10.01 -19.05
C HIS A 245 -9.63 9.61 -18.14
N VAL A 246 -9.52 8.33 -17.76
CA VAL A 246 -8.41 7.81 -16.94
C VAL A 246 -7.11 7.73 -17.76
N TYR A 247 -7.17 7.41 -19.06
CA TYR A 247 -5.98 7.11 -19.86
C TYR A 247 -5.77 8.00 -21.08
N GLU A 248 -6.78 8.75 -21.53
CA GLU A 248 -6.71 9.50 -22.80
C GLU A 248 -5.55 10.50 -22.85
N ASN A 249 -5.28 11.18 -21.73
CA ASN A 249 -4.22 12.18 -21.60
C ASN A 249 -3.04 11.70 -20.74
N ALA A 250 -3.02 10.41 -20.38
CA ALA A 250 -1.98 9.88 -19.50
C ALA A 250 -0.62 9.86 -20.21
N ALA A 251 0.42 10.32 -19.50
CA ALA A 251 1.80 10.20 -19.95
C ALA A 251 2.19 8.71 -20.12
N PRO A 252 3.23 8.38 -20.91
CA PRO A 252 3.62 7.00 -21.16
C PRO A 252 3.83 6.16 -19.89
N ARG A 253 4.42 6.76 -18.83
CA ARG A 253 4.62 6.09 -17.53
C ARG A 253 3.29 5.70 -16.87
N LEU A 254 2.36 6.66 -16.75
CA LEU A 254 1.04 6.42 -16.18
C LEU A 254 0.23 5.43 -17.03
N ARG A 255 0.30 5.51 -18.36
CA ARG A 255 -0.36 4.52 -19.25
C ARG A 255 0.14 3.11 -18.99
N ARG A 256 1.46 2.90 -18.85
CA ARG A 256 1.99 1.59 -18.45
C ARG A 256 1.44 1.16 -17.09
N LEU A 257 1.44 2.06 -16.11
CA LEU A 257 0.96 1.76 -14.75
C LEU A 257 -0.54 1.44 -14.72
N LEU A 258 -1.31 1.96 -15.67
CA LEU A 258 -2.72 1.62 -15.92
C LEU A 258 -2.91 0.28 -16.66
N GLY A 259 -1.83 -0.41 -17.02
CA GLY A 259 -1.91 -1.71 -17.69
C GLY A 259 -1.82 -1.69 -19.20
N PHE A 260 -1.55 -0.53 -19.84
CA PHE A 260 -1.25 -0.46 -21.27
C PHE A 260 0.19 -0.93 -21.51
N LEU A 261 0.41 -2.24 -21.36
CA LEU A 261 1.70 -2.90 -21.44
C LEU A 261 2.11 -3.16 -22.90
N GLU A 262 3.41 -3.39 -23.12
CA GLU A 262 3.91 -3.77 -24.44
C GLU A 262 3.30 -5.10 -24.91
N ARG A 263 3.34 -5.32 -26.22
CA ARG A 263 2.87 -6.54 -26.89
C ARG A 263 3.48 -7.82 -26.32
N GLY A 264 2.76 -8.93 -26.45
CA GLY A 264 3.10 -10.24 -25.89
C GLY A 264 3.28 -11.30 -26.98
N ALA A 265 3.24 -12.58 -26.61
CA ALA A 265 3.49 -13.69 -27.55
C ALA A 265 2.39 -13.89 -28.62
N TYR A 266 1.19 -13.34 -28.41
CA TYR A 266 0.02 -13.52 -29.29
C TYR A 266 -0.48 -12.21 -29.90
N THR A 267 0.43 -11.30 -30.27
CA THR A 267 0.12 -9.93 -30.75
C THR A 267 0.86 -9.53 -32.02
#